data_AF-A0AAD7N2E2-F1
#
_entry.id   AF-A0AAD7N2E2-F1
#
_cell.length_a   1.000
_cell.length_b   1.000
_cell.length_c   1.000
_cell.angle_alpha   90.00
_cell.angle_beta   90.00
_cell.angle_gamma   90.00
#
_symmetry.space_group_name_H-M   'P 1'
#
loop_
_entity.id
_entity.type
_entity.pdbx_description
1 polymer ?
#
loop_
_entity_poly.entity_id
_entity_poly.type
_entity_poly.pdbx_seq_one_letter_code
_entity_poly.pdbx_strand_id
1 'polypeptide(L)'
;RTMSKVEWGESTMWNAAVDEYIASGVDHRTPEAIKNAAKIGQAGGRFRRECEAFGCENMESKSLKPFSHCSGCKTAVSYSHICQKEAWKAHKSACRAGRVRAQMLPSQGA
;
A
#
# COMPACT_ATOMS: atom_id res chain seq x y z
N ARG A 1 -11.39 -6.54 -1.01
CA ARG A 1 -12.44 -5.85 -0.23
C ARG A 1 -11.97 -4.43 -0.01
N THR A 2 -12.76 -3.43 -0.41
CA THR A 2 -12.54 -2.02 -0.07
C THR A 2 -13.22 -1.76 1.27
N MET A 3 -12.71 -0.80 2.06
CA MET A 3 -13.34 -0.44 3.33
C MET A 3 -14.76 0.10 3.12
N SER A 4 -15.63 -0.10 4.12
CA SER A 4 -16.94 0.52 4.19
C SER A 4 -16.82 2.03 4.34
N LYS A 5 -17.94 2.75 4.15
CA LYS A 5 -17.98 4.21 4.30
C LYS A 5 -17.57 4.66 5.72
N VAL A 6 -17.94 3.90 6.74
CA VAL A 6 -17.59 4.19 8.14
C VAL A 6 -16.09 3.96 8.37
N GLU A 7 -15.57 2.78 8.03
CA GLU A 7 -14.15 2.43 8.14
C GLU A 7 -13.25 3.44 7.38
N TRP A 8 -13.72 3.94 6.23
CA TRP A 8 -13.03 4.99 5.46
C TRP A 8 -13.07 6.36 6.15
N GLY A 9 -14.20 6.72 6.76
CA GLY A 9 -14.32 7.96 7.54
C GLY A 9 -13.33 7.99 8.70
N GLU A 10 -13.27 6.91 9.47
CA GLU A 10 -12.31 6.75 10.58
C GLU A 10 -10.86 6.80 10.08
N SER A 11 -10.56 6.10 8.98
CA SER A 11 -9.23 6.13 8.36
C SER A 11 -8.85 7.53 7.86
N THR A 12 -9.81 8.34 7.42
CA THR A 12 -9.56 9.72 7.00
C THR A 12 -9.22 10.61 8.19
N MET A 13 -9.93 10.46 9.31
CA MET A 13 -9.61 11.17 10.55
C MET A 13 -8.22 10.77 11.06
N TRP A 14 -7.91 9.48 11.06
CA TRP A 14 -6.57 8.99 11.40
C TRP A 14 -5.49 9.58 10.50
N ASN A 15 -5.71 9.54 9.18
CA ASN A 15 -4.77 10.08 8.21
C ASN A 15 -4.54 11.58 8.38
N ALA A 16 -5.55 12.34 8.81
CA ALA A 16 -5.42 13.76 9.13
C ALA A 16 -4.59 13.98 10.40
N ALA A 17 -4.83 13.21 11.46
CA ALA A 17 -4.01 13.25 12.67
C ALA A 17 -2.53 12.92 12.40
N VAL A 18 -2.26 11.97 11.49
CA VAL A 18 -0.89 11.69 11.03
C VAL A 18 -0.29 12.90 10.30
N ASP A 19 -1.06 13.62 9.49
CA ASP A 19 -0.57 14.83 8.82
C ASP A 19 -0.26 15.96 9.82
N GLU A 20 -1.08 16.12 10.86
CA GLU A 20 -0.82 17.06 11.97
C GLU A 20 0.44 16.69 12.75
N TYR A 21 0.63 15.39 13.06
CA TYR A 21 1.82 14.90 13.71
C TYR A 21 3.09 15.18 12.89
N ILE A 22 3.03 14.97 11.57
CA ILE A 22 4.14 15.31 10.66
C ILE A 22 4.43 16.81 10.69
N ALA A 23 3.38 17.65 10.66
CA ALA A 23 3.51 19.10 10.67
C ALA A 23 4.12 19.64 11.98
N SER A 24 3.93 18.95 13.10
CA SER A 24 4.52 19.33 14.39
C SER A 24 6.05 19.26 14.41
N GLY A 25 6.67 18.50 13.50
CA GLY A 25 8.13 18.41 13.37
C GLY A 25 8.84 17.71 14.54
N VAL A 26 8.10 17.04 15.44
CA VAL A 26 8.67 16.37 16.63
C VAL A 26 9.39 15.07 16.31
N ASP A 27 9.10 14.46 15.15
CA ASP A 27 9.66 13.19 14.73
C ASP A 27 10.88 13.40 13.83
N HIS A 28 11.98 12.68 14.08
CA HIS A 28 13.20 12.77 13.29
C HIS A 28 13.10 12.05 11.93
N ARG A 29 12.10 11.19 11.74
CA ARG A 29 11.86 10.52 10.46
C ARG A 29 11.36 11.52 9.43
N THR A 30 11.62 11.24 8.15
CA THR A 30 11.09 12.06 7.06
C THR A 30 9.55 11.98 7.02
N PRO A 31 8.86 13.04 6.53
CA PRO A 31 7.42 13.01 6.32
C PRO A 31 6.95 11.79 5.52
N GLU A 32 7.72 11.39 4.51
CA GLU A 32 7.44 10.21 3.68
C GLU A 32 7.50 8.92 4.49
N ALA A 33 8.52 8.75 5.34
CA ALA A 33 8.67 7.56 6.17
C ALA A 33 7.50 7.43 7.16
N ILE A 34 7.06 8.53 7.76
CA ILE A 34 5.91 8.54 8.67
C ILE A 34 4.62 8.20 7.91
N LYS A 35 4.39 8.81 6.74
CA LYS A 35 3.23 8.52 5.88
C LYS A 35 3.16 7.03 5.51
N ASN A 36 4.29 6.46 5.12
CA ASN A 36 4.37 5.06 4.72
C ASN A 36 4.15 4.09 5.88
N ALA A 37 4.58 4.48 7.09
CA ALA A 37 4.46 3.65 8.29
C ALA A 37 3.05 3.71 8.92
N ALA A 38 2.34 4.84 8.79
CA ALA A 38 1.13 5.09 9.58
C ALA A 38 -0.15 5.34 8.78
N LYS A 39 -0.09 5.85 7.53
CA LYS A 39 -1.32 6.20 6.81
C LYS A 39 -2.00 4.97 6.21
N ILE A 40 -3.32 4.96 6.30
CA ILE A 40 -4.18 3.86 5.85
C ILE A 40 -4.76 4.17 4.47
N GLY A 41 -4.61 3.25 3.53
CA GLY A 41 -5.21 3.32 2.19
C GLY A 41 -6.66 2.83 2.17
N GLN A 42 -7.38 3.05 1.06
CA GLN A 42 -8.80 2.64 0.91
C GLN A 42 -9.05 1.14 1.06
N ALA A 43 -8.02 0.32 0.88
CA ALA A 43 -8.09 -1.12 1.08
C ALA A 43 -7.82 -1.56 2.54
N GLY A 44 -7.64 -0.61 3.48
CA GLY A 44 -7.38 -0.88 4.90
C GLY A 44 -5.94 -1.25 5.26
N GLY A 45 -5.05 -1.23 4.26
CA GLY A 45 -3.61 -1.46 4.44
C GLY A 45 -2.79 -0.20 4.17
N ARG A 46 -1.61 -0.36 3.59
CA ARG A 46 -0.70 0.74 3.24
C ARG A 46 -1.38 1.80 2.36
N PHE A 47 -1.12 3.07 2.69
CA PHE A 47 -1.51 4.20 1.86
C PHE A 47 -0.71 4.29 0.54
N ARG A 48 0.60 4.01 0.60
CA ARG A 48 1.48 3.88 -0.58
C ARG A 48 1.97 2.44 -0.68
N ARG A 49 1.68 1.78 -1.79
CA ARG A 49 2.01 0.36 -1.98
C ARG A 49 3.40 0.21 -2.59
N GLU A 50 4.05 -0.88 -2.23
CA GLU A 50 5.33 -1.31 -2.77
C GLU A 50 5.11 -2.24 -3.97
N CYS A 51 6.12 -2.36 -4.82
CA CYS A 51 6.09 -3.34 -5.89
C CYS A 51 6.12 -4.76 -5.28
N GLU A 52 5.22 -5.64 -5.73
CA GLU A 52 5.18 -7.05 -5.27
C GLU A 52 6.30 -7.93 -5.87
N ALA A 53 7.10 -7.38 -6.79
CA ALA A 53 8.20 -8.12 -7.40
C ALA A 53 9.40 -8.19 -6.45
N PHE A 54 9.95 -9.40 -6.32
CA PHE A 54 11.14 -9.65 -5.52
C PHE A 54 12.30 -8.76 -5.98
N GLY A 55 12.92 -8.04 -5.04
CA GLY A 55 14.05 -7.14 -5.32
C GLY A 55 13.68 -5.77 -5.92
N CYS A 56 12.40 -5.46 -6.10
CA CYS A 56 11.97 -4.15 -6.58
C CYS A 56 11.56 -3.24 -5.41
N GLU A 57 12.37 -2.24 -5.13
CA GLU A 57 12.17 -1.30 -4.00
C GLU A 57 11.29 -0.08 -4.37
N ASN A 58 10.70 -0.09 -5.57
CA ASN A 58 9.84 1.01 -5.99
C ASN A 58 8.55 1.03 -5.16
N MET A 59 8.23 2.20 -4.64
CA MET A 59 7.00 2.48 -3.90
C MET A 59 6.17 3.55 -4.61
N GLU A 60 4.84 3.41 -4.60
CA GLU A 60 3.93 4.38 -5.19
C GLU A 60 4.23 5.80 -4.68
N SER A 61 4.50 6.72 -5.60
CA SER A 61 4.73 8.11 -5.30
C SER A 61 4.27 8.97 -6.47
N LYS A 62 4.07 10.28 -6.24
CA LYS A 62 3.70 11.22 -7.31
C LYS A 62 4.79 11.37 -8.38
N SER A 63 6.04 11.05 -8.04
CA SER A 63 7.20 11.18 -8.92
C SER A 63 7.42 9.95 -9.81
N LEU A 64 6.73 8.85 -9.52
CA LEU A 64 6.79 7.63 -10.33
C LEU A 64 5.53 7.50 -11.19
N LYS A 65 5.68 6.76 -12.29
CA LYS A 65 4.52 6.33 -13.08
C LYS A 65 3.54 5.53 -12.21
N PRO A 66 2.23 5.59 -12.49
CA PRO A 66 1.24 4.79 -11.78
C PRO A 66 1.60 3.31 -11.84
N PHE A 67 1.45 2.61 -10.72
CA PHE A 67 1.71 1.18 -10.68
C PHE A 67 0.59 0.44 -11.43
N SER A 68 0.96 -0.64 -12.10
CA SER A 68 0.00 -1.51 -12.77
C SER A 68 -0.67 -2.43 -11.74
N HIS A 69 -1.98 -2.57 -11.83
CA HIS A 69 -2.73 -3.52 -11.01
C HIS A 69 -2.84 -4.88 -11.72
N CYS A 70 -2.77 -5.97 -10.97
CA CYS A 70 -3.10 -7.28 -11.51
C CYS A 70 -4.56 -7.31 -11.96
N SER A 71 -4.82 -7.60 -13.23
CA SER A 71 -6.18 -7.59 -13.81
C SER A 71 -7.12 -8.62 -13.16
N GLY A 72 -6.57 -9.71 -12.64
CA GLY A 72 -7.33 -10.77 -11.96
C GLY A 72 -7.84 -10.34 -10.58
N CYS A 73 -6.94 -9.98 -9.66
CA CYS A 73 -7.32 -9.67 -8.28
C CYS A 73 -7.55 -8.18 -8.00
N LYS A 74 -7.11 -7.28 -8.90
CA LYS A 74 -7.14 -5.81 -8.77
C LYS A 74 -6.46 -5.23 -7.51
N THR A 75 -5.80 -6.09 -6.73
CA THR A 75 -5.26 -5.77 -5.40
C THR A 75 -3.74 -5.65 -5.42
N ALA A 76 -3.06 -6.67 -5.94
CA ALA A 76 -1.61 -6.65 -6.11
C ALA A 76 -1.20 -5.60 -7.14
N VAL A 77 -0.14 -4.86 -6.84
CA VAL A 77 0.42 -3.83 -7.69
C VAL A 77 1.86 -4.14 -8.08
N SER A 78 2.25 -3.67 -9.25
CA SER A 78 3.61 -3.82 -9.75
C SER A 78 4.04 -2.55 -10.45
N TYR A 79 5.29 -2.14 -10.23
CA TYR A 79 5.84 -0.95 -10.89
C TYR A 79 5.86 -1.09 -12.43
N SER A 80 6.03 -2.31 -12.95
CA SER A 80 6.05 -2.58 -14.38
C SER A 80 5.44 -3.94 -14.72
N HIS A 81 5.15 -4.16 -16.00
CA HIS A 81 4.74 -5.46 -16.51
C HIS A 81 5.83 -6.54 -16.35
N ILE A 82 7.11 -6.15 -16.36
CA ILE A 82 8.23 -7.07 -16.07
C ILE A 82 8.14 -7.55 -14.62
N CYS A 83 8.01 -6.61 -13.68
CA CYS A 83 7.83 -6.91 -12.26
C CYS A 83 6.59 -7.79 -12.01
N GLN A 84 5.49 -7.53 -12.72
CA GLN A 84 4.27 -8.34 -12.60
C GLN A 84 4.50 -9.79 -13.05
N LYS A 85 5.26 -10.01 -14.14
CA LYS A 85 5.61 -11.35 -14.63
C LYS A 85 6.52 -12.09 -13.65
N GLU A 86 7.51 -11.40 -13.06
CA GLU A 86 8.41 -11.98 -12.07
C GLU A 86 7.66 -12.37 -10.79
N ALA A 87 6.79 -11.48 -10.29
CA ALA A 87 5.95 -11.74 -9.13
C ALA A 87 4.92 -12.88 -9.35
N TRP A 88 4.57 -13.18 -10.61
CA TRP A 88 3.47 -14.10 -10.92
C TRP A 88 3.64 -15.49 -10.31
N LYS A 89 4.88 -16.03 -10.26
CA LYS A 89 5.11 -17.36 -9.70
C LYS A 89 4.67 -17.46 -8.23
N ALA A 90 4.94 -16.43 -7.43
CA ALA A 90 4.51 -16.36 -6.03
C ALA A 90 3.04 -15.92 -5.88
N HIS A 91 2.58 -15.02 -6.76
CA HIS A 91 1.23 -14.43 -6.69
C HIS A 91 0.11 -15.36 -7.18
N LYS A 92 0.38 -16.25 -8.15
CA LYS A 92 -0.64 -16.98 -8.93
C LYS A 92 -1.64 -17.76 -8.08
N SER A 93 -1.16 -18.49 -7.06
CA SER A 93 -2.03 -19.32 -6.21
C SER A 93 -3.00 -18.47 -5.40
N ALA A 94 -2.49 -17.43 -4.72
CA ALA A 94 -3.30 -16.49 -3.95
C ALA A 94 -4.29 -15.71 -4.84
N CYS A 95 -3.85 -15.30 -6.03
CA CYS A 95 -4.69 -14.62 -7.01
C CYS A 95 -5.88 -15.47 -7.43
N ARG A 96 -5.63 -16.72 -7.83
CA ARG A 96 -6.69 -17.64 -8.28
C ARG A 96 -7.62 -18.06 -7.16
N ALA A 97 -7.12 -18.13 -5.94
CA ALA A 97 -7.92 -18.46 -4.77
C ALA A 97 -8.72 -17.26 -4.21
N GLY A 98 -8.56 -16.05 -4.77
CA GLY A 98 -9.19 -14.84 -4.23
C GLY A 98 -8.67 -14.45 -2.84
N ARG A 99 -7.47 -14.90 -2.47
CA ARG A 99 -6.87 -14.71 -1.12
C ARG A 99 -5.81 -13.61 -1.08
N VAL A 100 -5.72 -12.79 -2.14
CA VAL A 100 -4.80 -11.64 -2.17
C VAL A 100 -5.29 -10.59 -1.19
N ARG A 101 -4.44 -10.25 -0.22
CA ARG A 101 -4.70 -9.21 0.77
C ARG A 101 -4.08 -7.90 0.32
N ALA A 102 -4.60 -6.79 0.81
CA ALA A 102 -3.91 -5.52 0.69
C ALA A 102 -2.55 -5.61 1.42
N GLN A 103 -1.55 -4.88 0.94
CA GLN A 103 -0.29 -4.78 1.66
C GLN A 103 -0.53 -4.12 3.01
N MET A 104 -0.12 -4.81 4.07
CA MET A 104 -0.37 -4.39 5.45
C MET A 104 0.63 -3.31 5.87
N LEU A 105 0.20 -2.41 6.75
CA LEU A 105 1.13 -1.53 7.48
C LEU A 105 2.03 -2.37 8.40
N PRO A 106 3.22 -1.87 8.78
CA PRO A 106 4.08 -2.56 9.74
C PRO A 106 3.36 -2.97 11.04
N SER A 107 2.48 -2.11 11.54
CA SER A 107 1.68 -2.36 12.76
C SER A 107 0.58 -3.41 12.59
N GLN A 108 0.23 -3.80 11.37
CA GLN A 108 -0.85 -4.75 11.08
C GLN A 108 -0.32 -6.15 10.70
N GLY A 109 1.00 -6.30 10.51
CA GLY A 109 1.64 -7.53 10.08
C GLY A 109 2.22 -8.40 11.20
N ALA A 110 2.02 -8.00 12.46
CA ALA A 110 2.43 -8.77 13.64
C ALA A 110 1.49 -9.95 13.91
#